data_AF-A0A7J6DKL4-F1
#
_entry.id   AF-A0A7J6DKL4-F1
#
_cell.length_a   1.000
_cell.length_b   1.000
_cell.length_c   1.000
_cell.angle_alpha   90.00
_cell.angle_beta   90.00
_cell.angle_gamma   90.00
#
_symmetry.space_group_name_H-M   'P 1'
#
loop_
_entity.id
_entity.type
_entity.pdbx_description
1 polymer ?
#
loop_
_entity_poly.entity_id
_entity_poly.type
_entity_poly.pdbx_seq_one_letter_code
_entity_poly.pdbx_strand_id
1 'polypeptide(L)'
;LSVGSDSNGSGAVALLEIASGFQSVDQRLRESIDYAICLNSVGSWDNELWIHVSKPLENTYIKQIFEGFSNVAKELGVKVGLKHKKINISNPRVAWEHEQFSKLRVTAATIFELSAAPELLERTGGIVDSRNFVNETSVIKSVKLVAESLVRHIYDFQEKNIQIFADNSSLAVNSFYVKSWLELLSRTPRVAPFLPKNDLFILALKKVYCLFIWFMRYILLCFVHLVYVVAMDNELEDHTHEVNMQHEVFDGMFTFYDSSKAKLNIYQVASVTFDLLLLLVLGSYLIVLFSILVISTRGYNSYPSYYACASMF
;
A
#
# COMPACT_ATOMS: atom_id res chain seq x y z
N LEU A 1 -4.38 1.08 -7.84
CA LEU A 1 -4.37 1.83 -6.56
C LEU A 1 -3.23 1.38 -5.66
N SER A 2 -2.03 1.15 -6.23
CA SER A 2 -0.93 0.47 -5.53
C SER A 2 -0.08 1.40 -4.67
N VAL A 3 -0.32 2.72 -4.69
CA VAL A 3 0.66 3.72 -4.22
C VAL A 3 1.07 3.57 -2.74
N GLY A 4 0.31 2.84 -1.92
CA GLY A 4 0.72 2.45 -0.56
C GLY A 4 0.45 0.99 -0.20
N SER A 5 0.22 0.11 -1.18
CA SER A 5 0.47 -1.33 -1.01
C SER A 5 1.93 -1.64 -1.28
N ASP A 6 2.60 -0.81 -2.09
CA ASP A 6 4.01 -0.96 -2.42
C ASP A 6 4.92 -0.32 -1.35
N SER A 7 4.36 0.34 -0.32
CA SER A 7 5.11 1.24 0.56
C SER A 7 6.12 0.60 1.49
N ASN A 8 5.92 -0.65 1.87
CA ASN A 8 6.76 -1.30 2.89
C ASN A 8 7.36 -2.64 2.41
N GLY A 9 7.52 -2.84 1.10
CA GLY A 9 7.82 -4.17 0.54
C GLY A 9 6.60 -5.09 0.49
N SER A 10 5.41 -4.57 0.83
CA SER A 10 4.14 -5.30 0.77
C SER A 10 3.74 -5.67 -0.67
N GLY A 11 4.20 -4.96 -1.71
CA GLY A 11 4.06 -5.42 -3.11
C GLY A 11 4.89 -6.67 -3.43
N ALA A 12 6.13 -6.76 -2.94
CA ALA A 12 6.95 -7.96 -3.07
C ALA A 12 6.39 -9.12 -2.23
N VAL A 13 5.83 -8.81 -1.07
CA VAL A 13 5.11 -9.76 -0.23
C VAL A 13 3.80 -10.20 -0.88
N ALA A 14 3.01 -9.32 -1.49
CA ALA A 14 1.80 -9.67 -2.23
C ALA A 14 2.15 -10.54 -3.44
N LEU A 15 3.28 -10.29 -4.11
CA LEU A 15 3.80 -11.17 -5.16
C LEU A 15 4.22 -12.54 -4.61
N LEU A 16 4.77 -12.59 -3.39
CA LEU A 16 5.11 -13.83 -2.70
C LEU A 16 3.85 -14.57 -2.25
N GLU A 17 2.87 -13.91 -1.63
CA GLU A 17 1.56 -14.44 -1.24
C GLU A 17 0.78 -14.95 -2.45
N ILE A 18 0.78 -14.22 -3.57
CA ILE A 18 0.19 -14.71 -4.82
C ILE A 18 0.92 -15.99 -5.24
N ALA A 19 2.26 -16.04 -5.14
CA ALA A 19 3.03 -17.20 -5.53
C ALA A 19 2.85 -18.40 -4.58
N SER A 20 2.82 -18.21 -3.26
CA SER A 20 2.60 -19.27 -2.26
C SER A 20 1.14 -19.72 -2.22
N GLY A 21 0.19 -18.78 -2.25
CA GLY A 21 -1.23 -19.06 -2.36
C GLY A 21 -1.56 -19.83 -3.64
N PHE A 22 -1.03 -19.44 -4.78
CA PHE A 22 -1.22 -20.26 -5.99
C PHE A 22 -0.45 -21.59 -5.97
N GLN A 23 0.65 -21.70 -5.22
CA GLN A 23 1.34 -22.99 -5.08
C GLN A 23 0.54 -23.97 -4.24
N SER A 24 -0.17 -23.47 -3.21
CA SER A 24 -1.04 -24.27 -2.34
C SER A 24 -2.34 -24.70 -3.03
N VAL A 25 -2.81 -23.94 -4.03
CA VAL A 25 -3.96 -24.33 -4.87
C VAL A 25 -3.67 -25.60 -5.67
N ASP A 26 -4.64 -26.52 -5.70
CA ASP A 26 -4.57 -27.77 -6.44
C ASP A 26 -4.19 -27.55 -7.91
N GLN A 27 -3.33 -28.42 -8.44
CA GLN A 27 -2.85 -28.29 -9.81
C GLN A 27 -3.99 -28.31 -10.84
N ARG A 28 -5.09 -29.03 -10.56
CA ARG A 28 -6.28 -29.08 -11.42
C ARG A 28 -6.96 -27.73 -11.57
N LEU A 29 -7.07 -26.98 -10.47
CA LEU A 29 -7.63 -25.63 -10.46
C LEU A 29 -6.70 -24.62 -11.13
N ARG A 30 -5.38 -24.84 -11.09
CA ARG A 30 -4.44 -24.00 -11.83
C ARG A 30 -4.53 -24.21 -13.34
N GLU A 31 -4.75 -25.46 -13.76
CA GLU A 31 -4.91 -25.81 -15.17
C GLU A 31 -6.26 -25.38 -15.74
N SER A 32 -7.29 -25.17 -14.89
CA SER A 32 -8.59 -24.64 -15.33
C SER A 32 -8.61 -23.12 -15.56
N ILE A 33 -7.56 -22.40 -15.14
CA ILE A 33 -7.46 -20.96 -15.35
C ILE A 33 -6.88 -20.68 -16.73
N ASP A 34 -7.73 -20.17 -17.64
CA ASP A 34 -7.32 -19.79 -18.99
C ASP A 34 -6.26 -18.68 -18.98
N TYR A 35 -6.55 -17.58 -18.29
CA TYR A 35 -5.62 -16.47 -18.13
C TYR A 35 -5.95 -15.58 -16.91
N ALA A 36 -4.96 -14.81 -16.46
CA ALA A 36 -5.08 -13.83 -15.37
C ALA A 36 -4.73 -12.42 -15.83
N ILE A 37 -5.51 -11.42 -15.40
CA ILE A 37 -5.22 -10.00 -15.64
C ILE A 37 -4.84 -9.34 -14.32
N CYS A 38 -3.67 -8.74 -14.27
CA CYS A 38 -3.17 -7.99 -13.12
C CYS A 38 -3.25 -6.49 -13.40
N LEU A 39 -3.71 -5.71 -12.42
CA LEU A 39 -3.79 -4.24 -12.53
C LEU A 39 -2.78 -3.61 -11.59
N ASN A 40 -1.85 -2.81 -12.12
CA ASN A 40 -0.88 -2.11 -11.30
C ASN A 40 -0.82 -0.61 -11.69
N SER A 41 -0.64 0.28 -10.71
CA SER A 41 -0.52 1.75 -10.85
C SER A 41 -1.38 2.44 -11.94
N VAL A 42 -2.65 2.04 -12.10
CA VAL A 42 -3.59 2.65 -13.07
C VAL A 42 -4.22 3.98 -12.58
N GLY A 43 -3.54 4.70 -11.68
CA GLY A 43 -4.08 5.86 -10.96
C GLY A 43 -3.55 7.24 -11.38
N SER A 44 -2.44 7.28 -12.13
CA SER A 44 -1.76 8.55 -12.49
C SER A 44 -1.51 8.70 -14.00
N TRP A 45 -1.99 7.77 -14.83
CA TRP A 45 -1.69 7.78 -16.25
C TRP A 45 -2.52 8.85 -16.99
N ASP A 46 -1.90 9.42 -18.03
CA ASP A 46 -2.53 10.42 -18.88
C ASP A 46 -3.33 9.76 -20.01
N ASN A 47 -2.64 9.29 -21.05
CA ASN A 47 -3.25 8.74 -22.28
C ASN A 47 -2.57 7.47 -22.80
N GLU A 48 -1.50 7.01 -22.15
CA GLU A 48 -0.76 5.82 -22.57
C GLU A 48 -0.79 4.76 -21.48
N LEU A 49 -1.08 3.53 -21.89
CA LEU A 49 -1.14 2.38 -21.01
C LEU A 49 -0.42 1.20 -21.67
N TRP A 50 0.29 0.41 -20.88
CA TRP A 50 1.08 -0.70 -21.37
C TRP A 50 0.55 -2.01 -20.79
N ILE A 51 0.37 -2.97 -21.68
CA ILE A 51 0.10 -4.37 -21.32
C ILE A 51 1.42 -5.11 -21.39
N HIS A 52 1.86 -5.60 -20.24
CA HIS A 52 3.10 -6.36 -20.10
C HIS A 52 2.78 -7.85 -20.03
N VAL A 53 3.48 -8.62 -20.85
CA VAL A 53 3.24 -10.05 -20.99
C VAL A 53 4.55 -10.82 -21.00
N SER A 54 4.55 -11.95 -20.33
CA SER A 54 5.71 -12.84 -20.20
C SER A 54 5.73 -14.01 -21.19
N LYS A 55 4.54 -14.43 -21.63
CA LYS A 55 4.35 -15.49 -22.62
C LYS A 55 4.48 -14.92 -24.05
N PRO A 56 4.91 -15.74 -25.03
CA PRO A 56 5.08 -15.27 -26.41
C PRO A 56 3.75 -14.81 -27.01
N LEU A 57 3.83 -13.82 -27.89
CA LEU A 57 2.69 -13.20 -28.59
C LEU A 57 1.90 -14.16 -29.51
N GLU A 58 2.40 -15.37 -29.72
CA GLU A 58 1.74 -16.41 -30.51
C GLU A 58 0.50 -16.98 -29.81
N ASN A 59 0.45 -16.89 -28.48
CA ASN A 59 -0.66 -17.40 -27.70
C ASN A 59 -1.97 -16.64 -28.02
N THR A 60 -3.04 -17.40 -28.25
CA THR A 60 -4.37 -16.91 -28.60
C THR A 60 -4.97 -15.99 -27.53
N TYR A 61 -4.83 -16.35 -26.25
CA TYR A 61 -5.38 -15.59 -25.14
C TYR A 61 -4.76 -14.19 -25.04
N ILE A 62 -3.46 -14.06 -25.29
CA ILE A 62 -2.77 -12.76 -25.23
C ILE A 62 -3.25 -11.84 -26.35
N LYS A 63 -3.47 -12.39 -27.55
CA LYS A 63 -4.05 -11.64 -28.67
C LYS A 63 -5.46 -11.19 -28.34
N GLN A 64 -6.30 -12.07 -27.80
CA GLN A 64 -7.66 -11.74 -27.38
C GLN A 64 -7.68 -10.61 -26.33
N ILE A 65 -6.82 -10.69 -25.32
CA ILE A 65 -6.68 -9.64 -24.30
C ILE A 65 -6.26 -8.33 -24.97
N PHE A 66 -5.18 -8.35 -25.76
CA PHE A 66 -4.67 -7.12 -26.38
C PHE A 66 -5.68 -6.49 -27.35
N GLU A 67 -6.34 -7.28 -28.18
CA GLU A 67 -7.36 -6.81 -29.11
C GLU A 67 -8.58 -6.25 -28.39
N GLY A 68 -9.06 -6.94 -27.35
CA GLY A 68 -10.18 -6.49 -26.51
C GLY A 68 -9.90 -5.13 -25.88
N PHE A 69 -8.74 -4.98 -25.21
CA PHE A 69 -8.34 -3.71 -24.61
C PHE A 69 -8.04 -2.63 -25.65
N SER A 70 -7.41 -2.96 -26.79
CA SER A 70 -7.07 -2.00 -27.84
C SER A 70 -8.32 -1.42 -28.53
N ASN A 71 -9.34 -2.25 -28.74
CA ASN A 71 -10.61 -1.80 -29.34
C ASN A 71 -11.33 -0.80 -28.42
N VAL A 72 -11.48 -1.13 -27.14
CA VAL A 72 -12.11 -0.24 -26.16
C VAL A 72 -11.27 1.03 -25.96
N ALA A 73 -9.94 0.90 -25.93
CA ALA A 73 -9.05 2.03 -25.75
C ALA A 73 -9.15 3.05 -26.90
N LYS A 74 -9.30 2.60 -28.15
CA LYS A 74 -9.51 3.48 -29.31
C LYS A 74 -10.78 4.32 -29.16
N GLU A 75 -11.86 3.73 -28.65
CA GLU A 75 -13.12 4.45 -28.40
C GLU A 75 -12.99 5.47 -27.27
N LEU A 76 -12.19 5.16 -26.25
CA LEU A 76 -11.91 6.06 -25.13
C LEU A 76 -10.79 7.08 -25.43
N GLY A 77 -10.17 7.04 -26.61
CA GLY A 77 -9.07 7.92 -26.99
C GLY A 77 -7.74 7.63 -26.27
N VAL A 78 -7.54 6.40 -25.81
CA VAL A 78 -6.37 5.94 -25.05
C VAL A 78 -5.47 5.10 -25.95
N LYS A 79 -4.15 5.28 -25.85
CA LYS A 79 -3.18 4.43 -26.53
C LYS A 79 -2.79 3.27 -25.63
N VAL A 80 -3.02 2.05 -26.09
CA VAL A 80 -2.59 0.83 -25.40
C VAL A 80 -1.45 0.18 -26.18
N GLY A 81 -0.28 0.08 -25.56
CA GLY A 81 0.89 -0.60 -26.10
C GLY A 81 1.06 -2.00 -25.53
N LEU A 82 1.65 -2.91 -26.31
CA LEU A 82 1.98 -4.27 -25.87
C LEU A 82 3.49 -4.39 -25.71
N LYS A 83 3.94 -4.84 -24.54
CA LYS A 83 5.35 -5.15 -24.29
C LYS A 83 5.51 -6.58 -23.83
N HIS A 84 6.37 -7.29 -24.53
CA HIS A 84 6.74 -8.64 -24.18
C HIS A 84 8.11 -8.67 -23.50
N LYS A 85 8.18 -9.26 -22.31
CA LYS A 85 9.42 -9.44 -21.55
C LYS A 85 9.55 -10.91 -21.17
N LYS A 86 10.63 -11.56 -21.63
CA LYS A 86 10.91 -12.95 -21.23
C LYS A 86 11.27 -13.01 -19.74
N ILE A 87 10.69 -13.98 -19.03
CA ILE A 87 11.01 -14.24 -17.63
C ILE A 87 12.40 -14.85 -17.50
N ASN A 88 13.16 -14.39 -16.50
CA ASN A 88 14.37 -15.06 -16.05
C ASN A 88 14.04 -15.94 -14.84
N ILE A 89 13.97 -17.26 -15.05
CA ILE A 89 13.57 -18.24 -14.02
C ILE A 89 14.61 -18.30 -12.89
N SER A 90 15.89 -18.03 -13.19
CA SER A 90 16.96 -18.06 -12.19
C SER A 90 16.94 -16.86 -11.25
N ASN A 91 16.24 -15.78 -11.61
CA ASN A 91 16.13 -14.61 -10.75
C ASN A 91 14.99 -14.83 -9.74
N PRO A 92 15.28 -14.86 -8.43
CA PRO A 92 14.23 -14.93 -7.41
C PRO A 92 13.37 -13.66 -7.42
N ARG A 93 13.94 -12.52 -7.84
CA ARG A 93 13.21 -11.25 -7.92
C ARG A 93 12.28 -11.24 -9.12
N VAL A 94 11.03 -10.93 -8.85
CA VAL A 94 9.98 -10.70 -9.83
C VAL A 94 9.52 -9.25 -9.72
N ALA A 95 9.55 -8.54 -10.84
CA ALA A 95 9.18 -7.12 -10.86
C ALA A 95 7.68 -6.89 -11.15
N TRP A 96 7.00 -7.92 -11.65
CA TRP A 96 5.62 -7.84 -12.12
C TRP A 96 4.79 -9.04 -11.67
N GLU A 97 3.51 -8.84 -11.37
CA GLU A 97 2.61 -9.89 -10.90
C GLU A 97 2.45 -11.02 -11.92
N HIS A 98 2.28 -10.68 -13.20
CA HIS A 98 2.12 -11.67 -14.26
C HIS A 98 3.33 -12.60 -14.45
N GLU A 99 4.54 -12.20 -14.01
CA GLU A 99 5.74 -13.06 -14.06
C GLU A 99 5.61 -14.21 -13.03
N GLN A 100 4.98 -13.99 -11.87
CA GLN A 100 4.71 -15.06 -10.89
C GLN A 100 3.74 -16.10 -11.45
N PHE A 101 2.64 -15.66 -12.05
CA PHE A 101 1.70 -16.54 -12.74
C PHE A 101 2.37 -17.33 -13.87
N SER A 102 3.27 -16.68 -14.61
CA SER A 102 4.00 -17.33 -15.70
C SER A 102 4.99 -18.40 -15.22
N LYS A 103 5.60 -18.24 -14.04
CA LYS A 103 6.42 -19.29 -13.39
C LYS A 103 5.57 -20.51 -13.05
N LEU A 104 4.30 -20.30 -12.70
CA LEU A 104 3.31 -21.35 -12.41
C LEU A 104 2.56 -21.84 -13.65
N ARG A 105 3.06 -21.53 -14.85
CA ARG A 105 2.52 -21.93 -16.16
C ARG A 105 1.15 -21.35 -16.52
N VAL A 106 0.63 -20.39 -15.75
CA VAL A 106 -0.62 -19.67 -16.06
C VAL A 106 -0.32 -18.53 -17.04
N THR A 107 -1.21 -18.29 -18.00
CA THR A 107 -1.10 -17.15 -18.93
C THR A 107 -1.53 -15.89 -18.19
N ALA A 108 -0.68 -14.86 -18.12
CA ALA A 108 -1.04 -13.64 -17.42
C ALA A 108 -0.52 -12.37 -18.10
N ALA A 109 -1.23 -11.27 -17.89
CA ALA A 109 -0.87 -9.94 -18.38
C ALA A 109 -1.02 -8.89 -17.26
N THR A 110 -0.04 -8.00 -17.10
CA THR A 110 -0.18 -6.84 -16.21
C THR A 110 -0.44 -5.57 -17.00
N ILE A 111 -1.46 -4.81 -16.61
CA ILE A 111 -1.77 -3.50 -17.13
C ILE A 111 -1.13 -2.44 -16.24
N PHE A 112 -0.30 -1.57 -16.83
CA PHE A 112 0.49 -0.59 -16.09
C PHE A 112 0.77 0.67 -16.89
N GLU A 113 1.05 1.75 -16.16
CA GLU A 113 1.39 3.06 -16.71
C GLU A 113 2.81 3.11 -17.33
N LEU A 114 3.81 2.48 -16.71
CA LEU A 114 5.18 2.55 -17.21
C LEU A 114 5.44 1.53 -18.30
N SER A 115 6.30 1.95 -19.21
CA SER A 115 6.74 1.12 -20.33
C SER A 115 7.89 0.18 -19.94
N ALA A 116 8.54 0.37 -18.80
CA ALA A 116 9.65 -0.46 -18.32
C ALA A 116 9.39 -0.91 -16.88
N ALA A 117 10.05 -2.00 -16.47
CA ALA A 117 9.99 -2.49 -15.10
C ALA A 117 10.69 -1.48 -14.16
N PRO A 118 10.07 -1.10 -13.04
CA PRO A 118 10.73 -0.26 -12.05
C PRO A 118 11.90 -1.02 -11.38
N GLU A 119 12.95 -0.28 -11.03
CA GLU A 119 14.08 -0.79 -10.26
C GLU A 119 13.70 -1.10 -8.80
N LEU A 120 14.63 -1.65 -8.01
CA LEU A 120 14.34 -2.02 -6.61
C LEU A 120 13.99 -0.75 -5.84
N LEU A 121 12.84 -0.72 -5.17
CA LEU A 121 12.40 0.41 -4.33
C LEU A 121 12.15 1.73 -5.10
N GLU A 122 12.26 1.74 -6.43
CA GLU A 122 12.08 2.97 -7.23
C GLU A 122 10.65 3.52 -7.13
N ARG A 123 9.66 2.62 -6.99
CA ARG A 123 8.24 2.96 -6.84
C ARG A 123 7.59 2.34 -5.61
N THR A 124 8.36 2.00 -4.58
CA THR A 124 7.76 1.67 -3.29
C THR A 124 7.15 2.92 -2.69
N GLY A 125 5.88 2.86 -2.31
CA GLY A 125 5.15 3.97 -1.69
C GLY A 125 5.92 4.63 -0.54
N GLY A 126 5.98 5.96 -0.54
CA GLY A 126 6.61 6.70 0.55
C GLY A 126 5.66 6.90 1.72
N ILE A 127 6.21 7.25 2.90
CA ILE A 127 5.42 7.74 4.05
C ILE A 127 4.62 9.01 3.68
N VAL A 128 5.10 9.75 2.67
CA VAL A 128 4.47 10.95 2.13
C VAL A 128 3.39 10.66 1.08
N ASP A 129 3.11 9.39 0.78
CA ASP A 129 2.06 9.05 -0.17
C ASP A 129 0.71 9.55 0.34
N SER A 130 -0.02 10.21 -0.55
CA SER A 130 -1.25 10.91 -0.22
C SER A 130 -2.24 10.81 -1.36
N ARG A 131 -3.51 11.03 -1.02
CA ARG A 131 -4.61 11.08 -1.98
C ARG A 131 -4.35 11.98 -3.19
N ASN A 132 -3.54 13.03 -3.02
CA ASN A 132 -3.29 14.06 -4.03
C ASN A 132 -2.47 13.57 -5.23
N PHE A 133 -1.73 12.46 -5.10
CA PHE A 133 -0.96 11.89 -6.21
C PHE A 133 -1.82 11.08 -7.19
N VAL A 134 -3.07 10.77 -6.83
CA VAL A 134 -3.97 9.95 -7.65
C VAL A 134 -5.00 10.84 -8.34
N ASN A 135 -5.03 10.80 -9.67
CA ASN A 135 -6.03 11.52 -10.45
C ASN A 135 -7.35 10.72 -10.49
N GLU A 136 -8.42 11.31 -9.96
CA GLU A 136 -9.77 10.73 -9.98
C GLU A 136 -10.24 10.40 -11.39
N THR A 137 -9.96 11.28 -12.35
CA THR A 137 -10.41 11.12 -13.74
C THR A 137 -9.70 9.94 -14.42
N SER A 138 -8.40 9.77 -14.18
CA SER A 138 -7.64 8.63 -14.69
C SER A 138 -8.14 7.32 -14.10
N VAL A 139 -8.47 7.27 -12.80
CA VAL A 139 -9.04 6.07 -12.18
C VAL A 139 -10.41 5.72 -12.78
N ILE A 140 -11.29 6.69 -12.97
CA ILE A 140 -12.61 6.46 -13.59
C ILE A 140 -12.45 5.93 -15.02
N LYS A 141 -11.54 6.52 -15.80
CA LYS A 141 -11.20 6.04 -17.15
C LYS A 141 -10.65 4.61 -17.12
N SER A 142 -9.77 4.27 -16.16
CA SER A 142 -9.25 2.91 -15.99
C SER A 142 -10.36 1.90 -15.70
N VAL A 143 -11.25 2.25 -14.76
CA VAL A 143 -12.37 1.38 -14.38
C VAL A 143 -13.29 1.16 -15.57
N LYS A 144 -13.59 2.22 -16.34
CA LYS A 144 -14.39 2.13 -17.56
C LYS A 144 -13.72 1.26 -18.62
N LEU A 145 -12.42 1.46 -18.87
CA LEU A 145 -11.65 0.65 -19.82
C LEU A 145 -11.65 -0.83 -19.44
N VAL A 146 -11.35 -1.15 -18.18
CA VAL A 146 -11.30 -2.53 -17.69
C VAL A 146 -12.69 -3.16 -17.70
N ALA A 147 -13.71 -2.49 -17.17
CA ALA A 147 -15.07 -3.02 -17.13
C ALA A 147 -15.61 -3.28 -18.55
N GLU A 148 -15.48 -2.33 -19.46
CA GLU A 148 -15.95 -2.48 -20.84
C GLU A 148 -15.19 -3.60 -21.56
N SER A 149 -13.87 -3.68 -21.40
CA SER A 149 -13.05 -4.75 -22.01
C SER A 149 -13.45 -6.16 -21.52
N LEU A 150 -13.72 -6.32 -20.22
CA LEU A 150 -14.14 -7.58 -19.63
C LEU A 150 -15.55 -7.97 -20.06
N VAL A 151 -16.50 -7.03 -20.05
CA VAL A 151 -17.88 -7.33 -20.45
C VAL A 151 -17.94 -7.72 -21.93
N ARG A 152 -17.20 -7.01 -22.80
CA ARG A 152 -17.11 -7.40 -24.22
C ARG A 152 -16.49 -8.78 -24.40
N HIS A 153 -15.51 -9.14 -23.58
CA HIS A 153 -14.91 -10.46 -23.60
C HIS A 153 -15.88 -11.55 -23.13
N ILE A 154 -16.62 -11.33 -22.04
CA ILE A 154 -17.54 -12.32 -21.46
C ILE A 154 -18.73 -12.60 -22.39
N TYR A 155 -19.29 -11.57 -23.00
CA TYR A 155 -20.47 -11.69 -23.87
C TYR A 155 -20.12 -11.86 -25.36
N ASP A 156 -18.83 -11.98 -25.69
CA ASP A 156 -18.31 -12.04 -27.07
C ASP A 156 -18.90 -10.96 -28.00
N PHE A 157 -18.99 -9.72 -27.48
CA PHE A 157 -19.43 -8.59 -28.28
C PHE A 157 -18.31 -8.13 -29.23
N GLN A 158 -18.42 -8.55 -30.49
CA GLN A 158 -17.51 -8.17 -31.58
C GLN A 158 -17.83 -6.79 -32.20
N GLU A 159 -18.98 -6.20 -31.86
CA GLU A 159 -19.44 -4.95 -32.48
C GLU A 159 -18.81 -3.70 -31.86
N LYS A 160 -18.21 -2.87 -32.72
CA LYS A 160 -17.40 -1.69 -32.36
C LYS A 160 -18.18 -0.45 -31.89
N ASN A 161 -19.49 -0.55 -31.65
CA ASN A 161 -20.34 0.62 -31.45
C ASN A 161 -21.25 0.56 -30.22
N ILE A 162 -21.18 -0.50 -29.41
CA ILE A 162 -21.98 -0.60 -28.19
C ILE A 162 -21.10 -0.18 -27.02
N GLN A 163 -21.34 1.02 -26.49
CA GLN A 163 -20.77 1.47 -25.23
C GLN A 163 -21.73 1.05 -24.11
N ILE A 164 -21.39 -0.04 -23.42
CA ILE A 164 -22.24 -0.58 -22.35
C ILE A 164 -22.25 0.39 -21.16
N PHE A 165 -21.08 0.93 -20.83
CA PHE A 165 -20.90 1.92 -19.77
C PHE A 165 -20.85 3.36 -20.29
N ALA A 166 -21.78 3.74 -21.17
CA ALA A 166 -21.91 5.12 -21.65
C ALA A 166 -22.19 6.11 -20.50
N ASP A 167 -21.65 7.33 -20.55
CA ASP A 167 -21.69 8.28 -19.41
C ASP A 167 -23.11 8.82 -19.10
N ASN A 168 -24.03 8.68 -20.07
CA ASN A 168 -25.43 9.06 -19.95
C ASN A 168 -26.36 7.88 -19.60
N SER A 169 -25.82 6.67 -19.42
CA SER A 169 -26.62 5.49 -19.10
C SER A 169 -26.70 5.27 -17.59
N SER A 170 -27.69 4.49 -17.15
CA SER A 170 -27.82 4.06 -15.75
C SER A 170 -26.66 3.17 -15.29
N LEU A 171 -25.94 2.56 -16.23
CA LEU A 171 -24.80 1.69 -15.95
C LEU A 171 -23.48 2.46 -15.87
N ALA A 172 -23.47 3.77 -16.11
CA ALA A 172 -22.26 4.59 -16.06
C ALA A 172 -21.48 4.41 -14.75
N VAL A 173 -20.14 4.51 -14.85
CA VAL A 173 -19.26 4.44 -13.68
C VAL A 173 -19.57 5.61 -12.75
N ASN A 174 -20.05 5.31 -11.54
CA ASN A 174 -20.40 6.33 -10.56
C ASN A 174 -19.13 6.98 -9.98
N SER A 175 -18.87 8.23 -10.37
CA SER A 175 -17.73 9.02 -9.90
C SER A 175 -17.70 9.20 -8.37
N PHE A 176 -18.85 9.44 -7.74
CA PHE A 176 -18.94 9.58 -6.28
C PHE A 176 -18.61 8.29 -5.53
N TYR A 177 -18.96 7.14 -6.11
CA TYR A 177 -18.63 5.83 -5.55
C TYR A 177 -17.12 5.59 -5.61
N VAL A 178 -16.50 5.85 -6.77
CA VAL A 178 -15.05 5.76 -6.95
C VAL A 178 -14.33 6.70 -5.97
N LYS A 179 -14.79 7.95 -5.83
CA LYS A 179 -14.23 8.91 -4.89
C LYS A 179 -14.32 8.45 -3.44
N SER A 180 -15.48 7.94 -3.01
CA SER A 180 -15.69 7.41 -1.66
C SER A 180 -14.73 6.26 -1.33
N TRP A 181 -14.52 5.35 -2.28
CA TRP A 181 -13.55 4.26 -2.13
C TRP A 181 -12.12 4.75 -2.03
N LEU A 182 -11.75 5.72 -2.85
CA LEU A 182 -10.42 6.30 -2.83
C LEU A 182 -10.14 7.04 -1.53
N GLU A 183 -11.13 7.74 -0.98
CA GLU A 183 -11.03 8.41 0.31
C GLU A 183 -10.91 7.38 1.45
N LEU A 184 -11.72 6.31 1.42
CA LEU A 184 -11.62 5.21 2.38
C LEU A 184 -10.23 4.56 2.35
N LEU A 185 -9.74 4.20 1.15
CA LEU A 185 -8.43 3.57 0.96
C LEU A 185 -7.26 4.48 1.35
N SER A 186 -7.43 5.81 1.28
CA SER A 186 -6.41 6.76 1.71
C SER A 186 -6.32 6.91 3.23
N ARG A 187 -7.38 6.56 3.96
CA ARG A 187 -7.46 6.68 5.42
C ARG A 187 -7.14 5.37 6.14
N THR A 188 -7.19 4.24 5.45
CA THR A 188 -6.97 2.93 6.06
C THR A 188 -5.51 2.49 5.91
N PRO A 189 -4.86 2.01 7.00
CA PRO A 189 -3.54 1.40 6.90
C PRO A 189 -3.66 0.05 6.15
N ARG A 190 -2.74 -0.22 5.22
CA ARG A 190 -2.75 -1.43 4.38
C ARG A 190 -1.69 -2.48 4.74
N VAL A 191 -0.99 -2.25 5.84
CA VAL A 191 0.11 -3.10 6.28
C VAL A 191 -0.45 -4.14 7.25
N ALA A 192 -0.19 -5.42 6.99
CA ALA A 192 -0.83 -6.55 7.67
C ALA A 192 -0.88 -6.45 9.22
N PRO A 193 0.21 -6.03 9.92
CA PRO A 193 0.17 -5.79 11.37
C PRO A 193 -0.89 -4.78 11.86
N PHE A 194 -1.27 -3.82 11.02
CA PHE A 194 -2.24 -2.78 11.34
C PHE A 194 -3.65 -3.09 10.82
N LEU A 195 -3.86 -4.28 10.23
CA LEU A 195 -5.13 -4.71 9.67
C LEU A 195 -5.68 -5.92 10.44
N PRO A 196 -6.24 -5.74 11.65
CA PRO A 196 -6.81 -6.84 12.42
C PRO A 196 -8.00 -7.46 11.69
N LYS A 197 -8.27 -8.76 11.89
CA LYS A 197 -9.34 -9.50 11.17
C LYS A 197 -10.73 -8.88 11.24
N ASN A 198 -11.01 -8.09 12.29
CA ASN A 198 -12.28 -7.40 12.54
C ASN A 198 -12.26 -5.93 12.12
N ASP A 199 -11.25 -5.49 11.36
CA ASP A 199 -11.19 -4.12 10.87
C ASP A 199 -12.43 -3.80 10.03
N LEU A 200 -12.97 -2.60 10.23
CA LEU A 200 -14.08 -2.04 9.45
C LEU A 200 -13.79 -2.09 7.94
N PHE A 201 -12.54 -1.93 7.54
CA PHE A 201 -12.10 -2.03 6.15
C PHE A 201 -12.29 -3.45 5.59
N ILE A 202 -11.83 -4.47 6.32
CA ILE A 202 -11.99 -5.87 5.91
C ILE A 202 -13.49 -6.23 5.86
N LEU A 203 -14.25 -5.79 6.85
CA LEU A 203 -15.69 -6.01 6.90
C LEU A 203 -16.42 -5.32 5.75
N ALA A 204 -16.01 -4.09 5.39
CA ALA A 204 -16.56 -3.37 4.24
C ALA A 204 -16.26 -4.10 2.92
N LEU A 205 -15.02 -4.57 2.74
CA LEU A 205 -14.66 -5.39 1.58
C LEU A 205 -15.48 -6.68 1.53
N LYS A 206 -15.51 -7.46 2.63
CA LYS A 206 -16.31 -8.69 2.72
C LYS A 206 -17.77 -8.45 2.39
N LYS A 207 -18.36 -7.36 2.90
CA LYS A 207 -19.74 -7.00 2.61
C LYS A 207 -19.98 -6.69 1.13
N VAL A 208 -19.03 -6.01 0.48
CA VAL A 208 -19.13 -5.67 -0.95
C VAL A 208 -19.00 -6.91 -1.82
N TYR A 209 -18.03 -7.79 -1.55
CA TYR A 209 -17.89 -9.06 -2.24
C TYR A 209 -19.11 -9.96 -2.03
N CYS A 210 -19.61 -10.08 -0.79
CA CYS A 210 -20.79 -10.86 -0.48
C CYS A 210 -22.04 -10.31 -1.18
N LEU A 211 -22.23 -8.98 -1.19
CA LEU A 211 -23.33 -8.35 -1.91
C LEU A 211 -23.24 -8.61 -3.43
N PHE A 212 -22.04 -8.58 -3.99
CA PHE A 212 -21.82 -8.87 -5.41
C PHE A 212 -22.12 -10.33 -5.75
N ILE A 213 -21.67 -11.28 -4.93
CA ILE A 213 -21.99 -12.71 -5.07
C ILE A 213 -23.50 -12.92 -4.97
N TRP A 214 -24.15 -12.30 -3.99
CA TRP A 214 -25.60 -12.41 -3.80
C TRP A 214 -26.39 -11.83 -4.98
N PHE A 215 -25.90 -10.71 -5.53
CA PHE A 215 -26.47 -10.08 -6.73
C PHE A 215 -26.28 -10.95 -7.98
N MET A 216 -25.10 -11.54 -8.17
CA MET A 216 -24.83 -12.50 -9.25
C MET A 216 -25.70 -13.74 -9.12
N ARG A 217 -25.86 -14.27 -7.91
CA ARG A 217 -26.75 -15.41 -7.63
C ARG A 217 -28.21 -15.07 -7.95
N TYR A 218 -28.66 -13.86 -7.57
CA TYR A 218 -30.01 -13.37 -7.86
C TYR A 218 -30.27 -13.18 -9.36
N ILE A 219 -29.31 -12.61 -10.11
CA ILE A 219 -29.44 -12.42 -11.57
C ILE A 219 -29.41 -13.76 -12.29
N LEU A 220 -28.53 -14.69 -11.90
CA LEU A 220 -28.41 -16.00 -12.53
C LEU A 220 -29.67 -16.85 -12.32
N LEU A 221 -30.27 -16.77 -11.13
CA LEU A 221 -31.59 -17.35 -10.80
C LEU A 221 -32.73 -16.79 -11.66
N CYS A 222 -32.63 -15.53 -12.12
CA CYS A 222 -33.66 -14.90 -12.93
C CYS A 222 -33.52 -15.11 -14.45
N PHE A 223 -32.34 -15.51 -14.97
CA PHE A 223 -32.08 -15.45 -16.42
C PHE A 223 -31.71 -16.78 -17.12
N VAL A 224 -31.33 -17.86 -16.43
CA VAL A 224 -30.86 -19.09 -17.15
C VAL A 224 -31.45 -20.39 -16.58
N HIS A 225 -31.90 -21.22 -17.51
CA HIS A 225 -32.54 -22.53 -17.33
C HIS A 225 -31.75 -23.49 -16.40
N LEU A 226 -32.50 -24.21 -15.58
CA LEU A 226 -32.22 -25.00 -14.36
C LEU A 226 -31.05 -26.03 -14.37
N VAL A 227 -30.20 -26.13 -15.39
CA VAL A 227 -29.23 -27.25 -15.51
C VAL A 227 -27.76 -26.82 -15.36
N TYR A 228 -27.37 -25.62 -15.80
CA TYR A 228 -26.00 -25.12 -15.60
C TYR A 228 -25.76 -24.54 -14.20
N VAL A 229 -26.83 -24.11 -13.53
CA VAL A 229 -26.75 -23.43 -12.23
C VAL A 229 -26.41 -24.40 -11.09
N VAL A 230 -26.90 -25.64 -11.10
CA VAL A 230 -26.62 -26.61 -10.01
C VAL A 230 -25.16 -27.04 -9.97
N ALA A 231 -24.48 -27.07 -11.13
CA ALA A 231 -23.05 -27.38 -11.19
C ALA A 231 -22.21 -26.23 -10.59
N MET A 232 -22.51 -24.97 -10.95
CA MET A 232 -21.84 -23.81 -10.37
C MET A 232 -22.24 -23.53 -8.92
N ASP A 233 -23.49 -23.74 -8.50
CA ASP A 233 -23.92 -23.52 -7.10
C ASP A 233 -23.23 -24.51 -6.16
N ASN A 234 -23.09 -25.79 -6.53
CA ASN A 234 -22.36 -26.76 -5.69
C ASN A 234 -20.86 -26.42 -5.58
N GLU A 235 -20.24 -25.92 -6.66
CA GLU A 235 -18.82 -25.55 -6.68
C GLU A 235 -18.59 -24.20 -6.00
N LEU A 236 -19.56 -23.28 -6.07
CA LEU A 236 -19.49 -21.97 -5.42
C LEU A 236 -19.91 -22.04 -3.94
N GLU A 237 -20.81 -22.92 -3.52
CA GLU A 237 -21.20 -23.12 -2.11
C GLU A 237 -20.08 -23.82 -1.30
N ASP A 238 -19.35 -24.75 -1.92
CA ASP A 238 -18.17 -25.39 -1.30
C ASP A 238 -16.97 -24.41 -1.19
N HIS A 239 -16.87 -23.43 -2.10
CA HIS A 239 -15.78 -22.43 -2.11
C HIS A 239 -16.13 -21.05 -1.52
N THR A 240 -17.40 -20.74 -1.23
CA THR A 240 -17.81 -19.45 -0.61
C THR A 240 -17.78 -19.48 0.91
N HIS A 241 -17.78 -20.66 1.53
CA HIS A 241 -17.57 -20.81 2.96
C HIS A 241 -16.11 -20.53 3.39
N GLU A 242 -15.20 -20.42 2.43
CA GLU A 242 -13.80 -20.09 2.64
C GLU A 242 -13.38 -18.84 1.85
N VAL A 243 -13.95 -17.68 2.17
CA VAL A 243 -13.09 -16.48 2.20
C VAL A 243 -12.21 -16.57 3.44
N ASN A 244 -11.40 -17.63 3.49
CA ASN A 244 -10.43 -17.83 4.53
C ASN A 244 -9.30 -16.85 4.24
N MET A 245 -9.13 -15.84 5.09
CA MET A 245 -7.90 -15.06 5.08
C MET A 245 -6.77 -16.00 5.50
N GLN A 246 -6.17 -16.64 4.51
CA GLN A 246 -4.96 -17.41 4.71
C GLN A 246 -3.86 -16.42 5.08
N HIS A 247 -3.49 -16.41 6.35
CA HIS A 247 -2.29 -15.73 6.80
C HIS A 247 -1.15 -16.69 6.51
N GLU A 248 -0.57 -16.60 5.31
CA GLU A 248 0.57 -17.42 4.97
C GLU A 248 1.77 -16.99 5.80
N VAL A 249 2.39 -17.96 6.47
CA VAL A 249 3.61 -17.74 7.23
C VAL A 249 4.73 -17.53 6.22
N PHE A 250 5.27 -16.31 6.17
CA PHE A 250 6.40 -15.99 5.30
C PHE A 250 7.62 -16.81 5.68
N ASP A 251 8.01 -17.73 4.79
CA ASP A 251 9.28 -18.44 4.94
C ASP A 251 10.42 -17.54 4.43
N GLY A 252 11.06 -16.82 5.36
CA GLY A 252 12.50 -16.55 5.29
C GLY A 252 13.06 -15.31 4.59
N MET A 253 12.30 -14.47 3.86
CA MET A 253 12.89 -13.29 3.19
C MET A 253 12.55 -11.91 3.77
N PHE A 254 11.37 -11.72 4.35
CA PHE A 254 10.95 -10.42 4.88
C PHE A 254 10.29 -10.58 6.25
N THR A 255 10.88 -9.97 7.28
CA THR A 255 10.27 -9.83 8.60
C THR A 255 9.58 -8.47 8.67
N PHE A 256 8.26 -8.45 8.82
CA PHE A 256 7.55 -7.20 9.06
C PHE A 256 7.96 -6.62 10.42
N TYR A 257 8.07 -5.29 10.48
CA TYR A 257 8.16 -4.60 11.76
C TYR A 257 6.86 -4.85 12.51
N ASP A 258 6.98 -5.41 13.71
CA ASP A 258 5.86 -5.48 14.64
C ASP A 258 5.55 -4.08 15.18
N SER A 259 4.35 -3.88 15.71
CA SER A 259 3.89 -2.60 16.26
C SER A 259 4.71 -2.23 17.50
N SER A 260 5.79 -1.46 17.31
CA SER A 260 6.66 -1.03 18.40
C SER A 260 6.06 0.17 19.13
N LYS A 261 5.71 0.01 20.41
CA LYS A 261 5.35 1.13 21.29
C LYS A 261 6.63 1.78 21.83
N ALA A 262 7.04 2.90 21.26
CA ALA A 262 8.17 3.69 21.77
C ALA A 262 7.66 4.79 22.73
N LYS A 263 8.29 4.94 23.90
CA LYS A 263 8.07 6.10 24.78
C LYS A 263 9.07 7.18 24.43
N LEU A 264 8.60 8.30 23.87
CA LEU A 264 9.42 9.48 23.64
C LEU A 264 9.58 10.25 24.95
N ASN A 265 10.71 10.07 25.63
CA ASN A 265 11.05 10.87 26.80
C ASN A 265 11.69 12.17 26.32
N ILE A 266 10.97 13.29 26.45
CA ILE A 266 11.50 14.62 26.16
C ILE A 266 12.09 15.17 27.47
N TYR A 267 13.41 15.25 27.53
CA TYR A 267 14.11 15.89 28.64
C TYR A 267 14.47 17.32 28.24
N GLN A 268 14.12 18.29 29.09
CA GLN A 268 14.62 19.64 28.95
C GLN A 268 16.11 19.64 29.31
N VAL A 269 16.97 20.04 28.37
CA VAL A 269 18.42 20.12 28.60
C VAL A 269 18.70 21.15 29.70
N ALA A 270 19.79 20.93 30.45
CA ALA A 270 20.23 21.77 31.56
C ALA A 270 20.14 23.26 31.21
N SER A 271 19.31 23.97 31.97
CA SER A 271 19.12 25.41 31.81
C SER A 271 20.37 26.15 32.29
N VAL A 272 20.77 27.20 31.56
CA VAL A 272 21.85 28.14 31.93
C VAL A 272 21.65 28.74 33.33
N THR A 273 20.41 28.72 33.83
CA THR A 273 20.09 29.11 35.22
C THR A 273 20.80 28.28 36.27
N PHE A 274 21.11 27.01 36.00
CA PHE A 274 21.84 26.15 36.94
C PHE A 274 23.28 26.64 37.12
N ASP A 275 23.97 26.96 36.01
CA ASP A 275 25.34 27.46 36.04
C ASP A 275 25.42 28.84 36.70
N LEU A 276 24.45 29.72 36.43
CA LEU A 276 24.35 31.03 37.09
C LEU A 276 24.09 30.91 38.60
N LEU A 277 23.24 29.97 39.01
CA LEU A 277 22.97 29.69 40.42
C LEU A 277 24.21 29.11 41.11
N LEU A 278 24.92 28.19 40.45
CA LEU A 278 26.18 27.64 40.95
C LEU A 278 27.24 28.74 41.13
N LEU A 279 27.37 29.63 40.15
CA LEU A 279 28.28 30.77 40.20
C LEU A 279 27.94 31.74 41.33
N LEU A 280 26.64 32.01 41.56
CA LEU A 280 26.18 32.84 42.67
C LEU A 280 26.49 32.21 44.04
N VAL A 281 26.25 30.90 44.19
CA VAL A 281 26.53 30.18 45.43
C VAL A 281 28.04 30.16 45.72
N LEU A 282 28.87 29.83 44.73
CA LEU A 282 30.33 29.84 44.88
C LEU A 282 30.89 31.25 45.14
N GLY A 283 30.37 32.26 44.44
CA GLY A 283 30.78 33.64 44.61
C GLY A 283 30.46 34.17 46.01
N SER A 284 29.24 33.94 46.51
CA SER A 284 28.85 34.35 47.85
C SER A 284 29.66 33.65 48.95
N TYR A 285 29.96 32.36 48.79
CA TYR A 285 30.83 31.61 49.70
C TYR A 285 32.23 32.24 49.82
N LEU A 286 32.87 32.56 48.70
CA LEU A 286 34.21 33.17 48.69
C LEU A 286 34.20 34.57 49.33
N ILE A 287 33.16 35.36 49.10
CA ILE A 287 33.01 36.71 49.69
C ILE A 287 32.89 36.61 51.22
N VAL A 288 32.10 35.67 51.73
CA VAL A 288 31.96 35.45 53.18
C VAL A 288 33.28 35.01 53.78
N LEU A 289 33.98 34.06 53.16
CA LEU A 289 35.28 33.57 53.62
C LEU A 289 36.34 34.68 53.64
N PHE A 290 36.38 35.51 52.60
CA PHE A 290 37.26 36.69 52.56
C PHE A 290 36.91 37.71 53.65
N SER A 291 35.62 37.96 53.88
CA SER A 291 35.16 38.88 54.91
C SER A 291 35.57 38.39 56.31
N ILE A 292 35.45 37.09 56.59
CA ILE A 292 35.90 36.48 57.84
C ILE A 292 37.43 36.63 58.01
N LEU A 293 38.21 36.38 56.94
CA LEU A 293 39.66 36.57 56.96
C LEU A 293 40.06 38.03 57.22
N VAL A 294 39.39 39.00 56.60
CA VAL A 294 39.65 40.44 56.82
C VAL A 294 39.27 40.85 58.24
N ILE A 295 38.15 40.38 58.77
CA ILE A 295 37.77 40.65 60.17
C ILE A 295 38.77 40.00 61.13
N SER A 296 39.24 38.79 60.86
CA SER A 296 40.24 38.11 61.69
C SER A 296 41.59 38.83 61.68
N THR A 297 42.06 39.29 60.53
CA THR A 297 43.31 40.05 60.40
C THR A 297 43.22 41.46 60.96
N ARG A 298 42.09 42.16 60.78
CA ARG A 298 41.84 43.45 61.45
C ARG A 298 41.65 43.30 62.96
N GLY A 299 41.01 42.22 63.40
CA GLY A 299 40.93 41.84 64.81
C GLY A 299 42.32 41.66 65.39
N TYR A 300 43.18 40.89 64.72
CA TYR A 300 44.59 40.68 65.09
C TYR A 300 45.40 41.99 65.15
N ASN A 301 45.22 42.90 64.18
CA ASN A 301 45.89 44.22 64.17
C ASN A 301 45.31 45.23 65.18
N SER A 302 44.09 45.02 65.68
CA SER A 302 43.53 45.82 66.77
C SER A 302 44.02 45.38 68.16
N TYR A 303 44.45 44.13 68.33
CA TYR A 303 45.01 43.67 69.61
C TYR A 303 46.24 44.46 70.10
N PRO A 304 47.24 44.85 69.27
CA PRO A 304 48.35 45.68 69.76
C PRO A 304 47.98 47.14 70.07
N SER A 305 46.89 47.68 69.51
CA SER A 305 46.45 49.06 69.77
C SER A 305 45.76 49.25 71.12
N TYR A 306 45.10 48.22 71.66
CA TYR A 306 44.47 48.30 72.98
C TYR A 306 45.48 48.24 74.14
N TYR A 307 46.61 47.55 73.96
CA TYR A 307 47.68 47.54 74.98
C TYR A 307 48.58 48.78 74.93
N ALA A 308 48.73 49.46 73.79
CA ALA A 308 49.50 50.70 73.70
C ALA A 308 48.80 51.90 74.36
N CYS A 309 47.47 51.90 74.47
CA CYS A 309 46.72 52.96 75.16
C CYS A 309 46.66 52.74 76.68
N ALA A 310 46.77 51.49 77.16
CA ALA A 310 46.78 51.16 78.58
C ALA A 310 48.16 51.38 79.26
N SER A 311 49.22 51.63 78.50
CA SER A 311 50.55 51.98 79.04
C SER A 311 50.83 53.49 79.07
N MET A 312 49.81 54.33 78.83
CA MET A 312 49.94 55.80 78.80
C MET A 312 48.92 56.52 79.70
N PHE A 313 48.43 55.82 80.74
CA PHE A 313 47.75 56.40 81.90
C PHE A 313 48.44 55.92 83.18
#